data_AF-A0A2J8LNU8-F1
#
_entry.id   AF-A0A2J8LNU8-F1
#
_cell.length_a   1.000
_cell.length_b   1.000
_cell.length_c   1.000
_cell.angle_alpha   90.00
_cell.angle_beta   90.00
_cell.angle_gamma   90.00
#
_symmetry.space_group_name_H-M   'P 1'
#
loop_
_entity.id
_entity.type
_entity.pdbx_description
1 polymer ?
#
loop_
_entity_poly.entity_id
_entity_poly.type
_entity_poly.pdbx_seq_one_letter_code
_entity_poly.pdbx_strand_id
1 'polypeptide(L)'
;MDVTDYKGETVFHYAVQSDNSQVLQLLGRNAVAGLNQVNNQGLTPLHLACQLGKQEMVRVLLLCNARCNIMGPNGYPIHSAMKFSQKGCAEMIISMDSSQIHSKDPRYGASPLHWAKNAEMARMLLKRGCNVNSTSSAGNTALHVAVMRNRFDCAIVLLTHGANADARGEHGNTPLHLAMSKDNVEMIKALIVFGAEVDTPNDFGETPTFLASKIGRLVTRKAILTLLRTVGAEYCFPPIHGVPAEQGSAAPHHPFSLERAQPPPISLNNLELQDLMHISRSRKPAFILGSMRDEKRTHDHLLCLDGGGVKGLIIIQLLIAIEKASGVATKDLFDWVAGTSTGGILALAILHSKSMAYMRGMYFRMKDEVFRGSRPYESGPLEEFLKREFGEHTKMTDVRKPKVMLTGTLSDRQPAELHLFRNYDAPETVREPRFNQNVNLRPPAQPSDQLVWRAARSSGAAPTYFRPNGRFLDGGLLANNPTLDAMTEIHEYNQDLIRKVSAVGQRAWTHCSLEPILFQQTMLGTDPQDSRWLLHTHSFICARRAN
;
A
#
# COMPACT_ATOMS: atom_id res chain seq x y z
N MET A 1 48.92 -24.19 7.43
CA MET A 1 47.58 -24.04 6.83
C MET A 1 47.43 -22.74 6.05
N ASP A 2 48.32 -21.76 6.24
CA ASP A 2 48.29 -20.46 5.54
C ASP A 2 49.12 -20.42 4.24
N VAL A 3 49.28 -21.57 3.58
CA VAL A 3 49.95 -21.62 2.27
C VAL A 3 48.92 -21.26 1.20
N THR A 4 49.26 -20.28 0.37
CA THR A 4 48.48 -19.88 -0.80
C THR A 4 49.03 -20.53 -2.05
N ASP A 5 48.15 -20.88 -2.99
CA ASP A 5 48.57 -21.32 -4.31
C ASP A 5 49.04 -20.15 -5.21
N TYR A 6 49.34 -20.43 -6.49
CA TYR A 6 49.76 -19.41 -7.47
C TYR A 6 48.66 -18.37 -7.79
N LYS A 7 47.40 -18.64 -7.43
CA LYS A 7 46.24 -17.73 -7.54
C LYS A 7 45.93 -17.00 -6.24
N GLY A 8 46.71 -17.22 -5.18
CA GLY A 8 46.46 -16.66 -3.85
C GLY A 8 45.33 -17.39 -3.09
N GLU A 9 44.84 -18.52 -3.58
CA GLU A 9 43.77 -19.28 -2.93
C GLU A 9 44.30 -20.05 -1.72
N THR A 10 43.62 -19.90 -0.58
CA THR A 10 43.89 -20.65 0.65
C THR A 10 43.16 -21.98 0.65
N VAL A 11 43.51 -22.86 1.60
CA VAL A 11 42.79 -24.13 1.84
C VAL A 11 41.28 -23.89 2.07
N PHE A 12 40.89 -22.76 2.67
CA PHE A 12 39.49 -22.40 2.85
C PHE A 12 38.78 -22.07 1.53
N HIS A 13 39.47 -21.47 0.56
CA HIS A 13 38.89 -21.23 -0.77
C HIS A 13 38.60 -22.55 -1.49
N TYR A 14 39.55 -23.50 -1.46
CA TYR A 14 39.35 -24.84 -2.03
C TYR A 14 38.25 -25.62 -1.30
N ALA A 15 38.18 -25.53 0.02
CA ALA A 15 37.13 -26.18 0.80
C ALA A 15 35.73 -25.63 0.46
N VAL A 16 35.61 -24.34 0.14
CA VAL A 16 34.35 -23.73 -0.34
C VAL A 16 33.99 -24.16 -1.77
N GLN A 17 34.98 -24.41 -2.63
CA GLN A 17 34.74 -24.98 -3.97
C GLN A 17 34.24 -26.43 -3.87
N SER A 18 34.65 -27.17 -2.84
CA SER A 18 34.11 -28.48 -2.52
C SER A 18 32.72 -28.38 -1.90
N ASP A 19 31.89 -29.43 -2.02
CA ASP A 19 30.57 -29.49 -1.38
C ASP A 19 30.60 -30.01 0.07
N ASN A 20 31.79 -30.27 0.63
CA ASN A 20 31.93 -30.85 1.96
C ASN A 20 32.14 -29.78 3.05
N SER A 21 31.06 -29.40 3.73
CA SER A 21 31.09 -28.40 4.81
C SER A 21 31.82 -28.89 6.07
N GLN A 22 31.99 -30.20 6.24
CA GLN A 22 32.71 -30.78 7.37
C GLN A 22 34.21 -30.45 7.32
N VAL A 23 34.78 -30.33 6.12
CA VAL A 23 36.17 -29.94 5.93
C VAL A 23 36.40 -28.54 6.51
N LEU A 24 35.49 -27.59 6.26
CA LEU A 24 35.57 -26.25 6.83
C LEU A 24 35.47 -26.25 8.37
N GLN A 25 34.60 -27.10 8.94
CA GLN A 25 34.49 -27.21 10.40
C GLN A 25 35.76 -27.77 11.05
N LEU A 26 36.39 -28.76 10.41
CA LEU A 26 37.65 -29.33 10.88
C LEU A 26 38.79 -28.30 10.78
N LEU A 27 38.84 -27.55 9.69
CA LEU A 27 39.82 -26.47 9.49
C LEU A 27 39.62 -25.30 10.47
N GLY A 28 38.37 -24.97 10.79
CA GLY A 28 38.02 -23.85 11.68
C GLY A 28 38.18 -24.11 13.18
N ARG A 29 38.44 -25.35 13.61
CA ARG A 29 38.73 -25.67 15.03
C ARG A 29 40.10 -25.15 15.49
N ASN A 30 41.04 -24.99 14.57
CA ASN A 30 42.32 -24.37 14.85
C ASN A 30 42.22 -22.87 14.50
N ALA A 31 42.80 -21.98 15.30
CA ALA A 31 42.72 -20.54 15.05
C ALA A 31 43.55 -20.18 13.80
N VAL A 32 42.94 -20.14 12.61
CA VAL A 32 43.67 -19.98 11.34
C VAL A 32 43.42 -18.61 10.70
N ALA A 33 44.51 -17.88 10.47
CA ALA A 33 44.54 -16.58 9.80
C ALA A 33 43.93 -16.62 8.37
N GLY A 34 43.97 -17.77 7.70
CA GLY A 34 43.46 -17.98 6.34
C GLY A 34 41.95 -17.79 6.10
N LEU A 35 41.10 -17.68 7.14
CA LEU A 35 39.65 -17.43 6.98
C LEU A 35 39.34 -16.05 6.38
N ASN A 36 40.20 -15.09 6.67
CA ASN A 36 40.04 -13.68 6.29
C ASN A 36 41.00 -13.27 5.17
N GLN A 37 41.84 -14.19 4.72
CA GLN A 37 42.80 -13.94 3.66
C GLN A 37 42.06 -13.82 2.32
N VAL A 38 42.47 -12.84 1.52
CA VAL A 38 41.94 -12.63 0.18
C VAL A 38 42.85 -13.30 -0.85
N ASN A 39 42.26 -13.86 -1.91
CA ASN A 39 43.00 -14.35 -3.07
C ASN A 39 43.45 -13.20 -3.99
N ASN A 40 44.11 -13.51 -5.11
CA ASN A 40 44.58 -12.49 -6.06
C ASN A 40 43.45 -11.67 -6.71
N GLN A 41 42.19 -12.14 -6.61
CA GLN A 41 41.00 -11.42 -7.09
C GLN A 41 40.36 -10.55 -5.99
N GLY A 42 40.96 -10.50 -4.80
CA GLY A 42 40.41 -9.80 -3.64
C GLY A 42 39.23 -10.50 -2.98
N LEU A 43 38.98 -11.78 -3.27
CA LEU A 43 37.88 -12.54 -2.69
C LEU A 43 38.36 -13.25 -1.41
N THR A 44 37.57 -13.17 -0.35
CA THR A 44 37.71 -14.07 0.82
C THR A 44 36.96 -15.38 0.56
N PRO A 45 37.17 -16.44 1.37
CA PRO A 45 36.38 -17.67 1.28
C PRO A 45 34.87 -17.40 1.37
N LEU A 46 34.48 -16.43 2.19
CA LEU A 46 33.09 -16.00 2.35
C LEU A 46 32.54 -15.34 1.06
N HIS A 47 33.33 -14.50 0.38
CA HIS A 47 32.94 -13.93 -0.91
C HIS A 47 32.76 -15.03 -1.97
N LEU A 48 33.68 -16.01 -2.01
CA LEU A 48 33.61 -17.11 -2.96
C LEU A 48 32.37 -17.98 -2.71
N ALA A 49 32.06 -18.31 -1.45
CA ALA A 49 30.86 -19.06 -1.09
C ALA A 49 29.58 -18.33 -1.52
N CYS A 50 29.55 -17.01 -1.33
CA CYS A 50 28.45 -16.15 -1.76
C CYS A 50 28.33 -16.03 -3.28
N GLN A 51 29.44 -16.11 -4.01
CA GLN A 51 29.43 -16.09 -5.47
C GLN A 51 28.93 -17.42 -6.05
N LEU A 52 29.34 -18.54 -5.46
CA LEU A 52 28.95 -19.89 -5.86
C LEU A 52 27.55 -20.31 -5.37
N GLY A 53 26.95 -19.56 -4.45
CA GLY A 53 25.62 -19.88 -3.90
C GLY A 53 25.61 -20.99 -2.85
N LYS A 54 26.77 -21.29 -2.23
CA LYS A 54 26.92 -22.37 -1.26
C LYS A 54 26.49 -21.92 0.14
N GLN A 55 25.17 -21.90 0.39
CA GLN A 55 24.58 -21.42 1.65
C GLN A 55 25.15 -22.11 2.89
N GLU A 56 25.35 -23.42 2.86
CA GLU A 56 25.86 -24.17 4.01
C GLU A 56 27.33 -23.83 4.31
N MET A 57 28.13 -23.53 3.28
CA MET A 57 29.50 -23.05 3.45
C MET A 57 29.53 -21.66 4.07
N VAL A 58 28.64 -20.77 3.64
CA VAL A 58 28.46 -19.45 4.27
C VAL A 58 28.13 -19.60 5.75
N ARG A 59 27.20 -20.50 6.09
CA ARG A 59 26.82 -20.78 7.49
C ARG A 59 28.02 -21.23 8.33
N VAL A 60 28.78 -22.21 7.84
CA VAL A 60 29.95 -22.75 8.56
C VAL A 60 31.06 -21.70 8.70
N LEU A 61 31.36 -20.94 7.64
CA LEU A 61 32.37 -19.89 7.70
C LEU A 61 32.01 -18.82 8.74
N LEU A 62 30.74 -18.40 8.81
CA LEU A 62 30.28 -17.44 9.82
C LEU A 62 30.35 -18.03 11.23
N LEU A 63 30.03 -19.31 11.40
CA LEU A 63 30.17 -20.02 12.68
C LEU A 63 31.63 -20.10 13.14
N CYS A 64 32.58 -20.17 12.20
CA CYS A 64 34.01 -20.08 12.46
C CYS A 64 34.54 -18.64 12.59
N ASN A 65 33.66 -17.64 12.81
CA ASN A 65 34.00 -16.23 12.98
C ASN A 65 34.67 -15.57 11.75
N ALA A 66 34.30 -15.97 10.52
CA ALA A 66 34.70 -15.26 9.32
C ALA A 66 34.20 -13.80 9.34
N ARG A 67 35.07 -12.85 9.00
CA ARG A 67 34.75 -11.43 9.10
C ARG A 67 33.96 -10.93 7.88
N CYS A 68 32.79 -10.34 8.13
CA CYS A 68 31.93 -9.75 7.10
C CYS A 68 32.37 -8.34 6.65
N ASN A 69 33.30 -7.70 7.36
CA ASN A 69 33.77 -6.33 7.08
C ASN A 69 34.98 -6.26 6.13
N ILE A 70 35.32 -7.36 5.47
CA ILE A 70 36.42 -7.39 4.50
C ILE A 70 35.87 -6.99 3.14
N MET A 71 36.55 -6.05 2.48
CA MET A 71 36.15 -5.54 1.18
C MET A 71 36.68 -6.47 0.08
N GLY A 72 35.75 -7.00 -0.74
CA GLY A 72 36.06 -7.66 -1.99
C GLY A 72 35.78 -6.79 -3.23
N PRO A 73 35.92 -7.35 -4.44
CA PRO A 73 35.73 -6.63 -5.70
C PRO A 73 34.31 -6.09 -5.88
N ASN A 74 33.33 -6.66 -5.16
CA ASN A 74 31.93 -6.26 -5.20
C ASN A 74 31.43 -5.69 -3.86
N GLY A 75 32.33 -5.22 -3.00
CA GLY A 75 31.99 -4.66 -1.69
C GLY A 75 32.11 -5.75 -0.62
N TYR A 76 31.29 -5.67 0.43
CA TYR A 76 31.26 -6.73 1.47
C TYR A 76 30.63 -8.04 0.96
N PRO A 77 30.81 -9.19 1.65
CA PRO A 77 30.30 -10.50 1.20
C PRO A 77 28.80 -10.52 0.92
N ILE A 78 27.99 -9.80 1.71
CA ILE A 78 26.56 -9.64 1.46
C ILE A 78 26.29 -8.99 0.09
N HIS A 79 27.06 -7.97 -0.30
CA HIS A 79 26.93 -7.31 -1.60
C HIS A 79 27.30 -8.25 -2.75
N SER A 80 28.31 -9.12 -2.56
CA SER A 80 28.59 -10.21 -3.51
C SER A 80 27.41 -11.17 -3.63
N ALA A 81 26.84 -11.64 -2.52
CA ALA A 81 25.66 -12.52 -2.54
C ALA A 81 24.49 -11.86 -3.28
N MET A 82 24.24 -10.57 -3.03
CA MET A 82 23.20 -9.79 -3.72
C MET A 82 23.49 -9.64 -5.21
N LYS A 83 24.73 -9.35 -5.61
CA LYS A 83 25.13 -9.20 -7.01
C LYS A 83 24.97 -10.49 -7.81
N PHE A 84 25.22 -11.65 -7.21
CA PHE A 84 25.03 -12.96 -7.85
C PHE A 84 23.62 -13.54 -7.63
N SER A 85 22.69 -12.77 -7.07
CA SER A 85 21.32 -13.18 -6.80
C SER A 85 21.17 -14.41 -5.89
N GLN A 86 22.13 -14.63 -4.99
CA GLN A 86 22.16 -15.81 -4.10
C GLN A 86 21.35 -15.55 -2.84
N LYS A 87 20.03 -15.74 -2.93
CA LYS A 87 19.06 -15.51 -1.84
C LYS A 87 19.43 -16.26 -0.55
N GLY A 88 19.72 -17.55 -0.64
CA GLY A 88 20.04 -18.38 0.54
C GLY A 88 21.31 -17.92 1.26
N CYS A 89 22.34 -17.49 0.52
CA CYS A 89 23.57 -16.94 1.11
C CYS A 89 23.31 -15.60 1.79
N ALA A 90 22.59 -14.68 1.13
CA ALA A 90 22.25 -13.37 1.69
C ALA A 90 21.38 -13.52 2.96
N GLU A 91 20.38 -14.39 2.93
CA GLU A 91 19.53 -14.67 4.09
C GLU A 91 20.32 -15.29 5.24
N MET A 92 21.25 -16.22 4.96
CA MET A 92 22.11 -16.81 5.97
C MET A 92 23.00 -15.76 6.65
N ILE A 93 23.63 -14.87 5.87
CA ILE A 93 24.45 -13.78 6.42
C ILE A 93 23.63 -12.90 7.37
N ILE A 94 22.42 -12.52 6.96
CA ILE A 94 21.53 -11.66 7.76
C ILE A 94 21.03 -12.39 9.02
N SER A 95 20.82 -13.71 8.93
CA SER A 95 20.37 -14.52 10.06
C SER A 95 21.43 -14.64 11.16
N MET A 96 22.71 -14.67 10.78
CA MET A 96 23.83 -14.71 11.72
C MET A 96 24.20 -13.31 12.21
N ASP A 97 24.35 -12.36 11.29
CA ASP A 97 24.72 -10.97 11.56
C ASP A 97 23.63 -10.02 11.06
N SER A 98 22.69 -9.66 11.94
CA SER A 98 21.60 -8.72 11.61
C SER A 98 22.12 -7.33 11.18
N SER A 99 23.31 -6.92 11.63
CA SER A 99 23.95 -5.65 11.27
C SER A 99 24.26 -5.53 9.77
N GLN A 100 24.38 -6.65 9.05
CA GLN A 100 24.74 -6.66 7.63
C GLN A 100 23.66 -6.03 6.75
N ILE A 101 22.40 -5.96 7.20
CA ILE A 101 21.31 -5.26 6.47
C ILE A 101 21.56 -3.75 6.31
N HIS A 102 22.41 -3.18 7.18
CA HIS A 102 22.78 -1.77 7.18
C HIS A 102 24.18 -1.52 6.60
N SER A 103 24.90 -2.58 6.20
CA SER A 103 26.20 -2.44 5.59
C SER A 103 26.09 -1.65 4.28
N LYS A 104 26.92 -0.61 4.11
CA LYS A 104 26.97 0.17 2.88
C LYS A 104 28.13 -0.30 2.02
N ASP A 105 27.90 -0.51 0.73
CA ASP A 105 28.97 -0.77 -0.24
C ASP A 105 29.99 0.37 -0.17
N PRO A 106 31.26 0.09 0.16
CA PRO A 106 32.30 1.11 0.25
C PRO A 106 32.48 1.95 -1.03
N ARG A 107 32.17 1.41 -2.22
CA ARG A 107 32.34 2.16 -3.48
C ARG A 107 31.25 3.18 -3.75
N TYR A 108 30.01 2.87 -3.42
CA TYR A 108 28.83 3.66 -3.81
C TYR A 108 27.99 4.12 -2.61
N GLY A 109 28.36 3.75 -1.39
CA GLY A 109 27.56 3.98 -0.19
C GLY A 109 26.20 3.26 -0.19
N ALA A 110 26.04 2.23 -1.02
CA ALA A 110 24.75 1.63 -1.32
C ALA A 110 24.42 0.48 -0.36
N SER A 111 23.22 0.46 0.22
CA SER A 111 22.76 -0.66 1.07
C SER A 111 22.55 -1.94 0.25
N PRO A 112 22.43 -3.14 0.88
CA PRO A 112 22.21 -4.39 0.16
C PRO A 112 20.96 -4.35 -0.74
N LEU A 113 19.95 -3.56 -0.34
CA LEU A 113 18.72 -3.37 -1.08
C LEU A 113 18.93 -2.72 -2.45
N HIS A 114 19.91 -1.82 -2.60
CA HIS A 114 20.25 -1.21 -3.90
C HIS A 114 20.77 -2.24 -4.90
N TRP A 115 21.39 -3.31 -4.41
CA TRP A 115 21.92 -4.39 -5.24
C TRP A 115 20.91 -5.49 -5.55
N ALA A 116 19.69 -5.41 -5.01
CA ALA A 116 18.63 -6.39 -5.25
C ALA A 116 18.26 -6.43 -6.74
N LYS A 117 18.47 -7.59 -7.37
CA LYS A 117 18.13 -7.84 -8.78
C LYS A 117 16.72 -8.38 -8.97
N ASN A 118 16.22 -9.11 -7.99
CA ASN A 118 14.96 -9.83 -8.05
C ASN A 118 14.01 -9.35 -6.96
N ALA A 119 12.70 -9.36 -7.26
CA ALA A 119 11.65 -8.96 -6.32
C ALA A 119 11.67 -9.77 -5.02
N GLU A 120 11.97 -11.07 -5.10
CA GLU A 120 12.10 -11.93 -3.91
C GLU A 120 13.21 -11.51 -2.97
N MET A 121 14.35 -11.09 -3.51
CA MET A 121 15.49 -10.65 -2.69
C MET A 121 15.19 -9.32 -2.03
N ALA A 122 14.58 -8.39 -2.76
CA ALA A 122 14.10 -7.13 -2.18
C ALA A 122 13.11 -7.41 -1.04
N ARG A 123 12.13 -8.31 -1.26
CA ARG A 123 11.14 -8.69 -0.26
C ARG A 123 11.77 -9.34 0.97
N MET A 124 12.76 -10.23 0.78
CA MET A 124 13.49 -10.86 1.88
C MET A 124 14.19 -9.80 2.74
N LEU A 125 14.93 -8.88 2.12
CA LEU A 125 15.62 -7.80 2.85
C LEU A 125 14.66 -6.88 3.59
N LEU A 126 13.55 -6.49 2.96
CA LEU A 126 12.54 -5.61 3.56
C LEU A 126 11.82 -6.28 4.73
N LYS A 127 11.53 -7.59 4.63
CA LYS A 127 10.97 -8.38 5.74
C LYS A 127 11.91 -8.47 6.95
N ARG A 128 13.21 -8.40 6.72
CA ARG A 128 14.25 -8.39 7.77
C ARG A 128 14.51 -6.98 8.34
N GLY A 129 13.70 -5.98 7.99
CA GLY A 129 13.80 -4.63 8.54
C GLY A 129 14.78 -3.70 7.83
N CYS A 130 15.17 -4.01 6.59
CA CYS A 130 16.02 -3.11 5.80
C CYS A 130 15.29 -1.78 5.53
N ASN A 131 15.96 -0.65 5.76
CA ASN A 131 15.41 0.68 5.48
C ASN A 131 15.30 0.92 3.97
N VAL A 132 14.05 0.98 3.49
CA VAL A 132 13.69 1.18 2.07
C VAL A 132 14.18 2.50 1.49
N ASN A 133 14.25 3.55 2.31
CA ASN A 133 14.62 4.92 1.91
C ASN A 133 16.10 5.23 2.16
N SER A 134 16.93 4.20 2.37
CA SER A 134 18.38 4.38 2.44
C SER A 134 18.91 5.01 1.16
N THR A 135 19.83 5.96 1.28
CA THR A 135 20.47 6.64 0.16
C THR A 135 21.89 6.13 -0.08
N SER A 136 22.28 6.10 -1.36
CA SER A 136 23.67 5.92 -1.80
C SER A 136 24.47 7.22 -1.62
N SER A 137 25.79 7.18 -1.88
CA SER A 137 26.65 8.36 -1.86
C SER A 137 26.24 9.44 -2.87
N ALA A 138 25.57 9.05 -3.96
CA ALA A 138 25.03 9.98 -4.95
C ALA A 138 23.61 10.47 -4.61
N GLY A 139 23.06 10.08 -3.45
CA GLY A 139 21.69 10.41 -3.04
C GLY A 139 20.61 9.48 -3.60
N ASN A 140 20.96 8.56 -4.51
CA ASN A 140 19.99 7.63 -5.10
C ASN A 140 19.45 6.62 -4.06
N THR A 141 18.14 6.41 -4.04
CA THR A 141 17.51 5.35 -3.24
C THR A 141 17.46 4.01 -3.98
N ALA A 142 17.09 2.92 -3.29
CA ALA A 142 16.90 1.62 -3.93
C ALA A 142 15.86 1.67 -5.06
N LEU A 143 14.83 2.53 -4.95
CA LEU A 143 13.82 2.74 -5.99
C LEU A 143 14.44 3.38 -7.24
N HIS A 144 15.36 4.34 -7.09
CA HIS A 144 16.10 4.91 -8.22
C HIS A 144 16.86 3.82 -8.97
N VAL A 145 17.59 2.95 -8.26
CA VAL A 145 18.36 1.86 -8.90
C VAL A 145 17.44 0.87 -9.61
N ALA A 146 16.31 0.51 -9.00
CA ALA A 146 15.32 -0.37 -9.64
C ALA A 146 14.78 0.24 -10.93
N VAL A 147 14.43 1.53 -10.93
CA VAL A 147 13.93 2.24 -12.12
C VAL A 147 15.02 2.41 -13.18
N MET A 148 16.23 2.84 -12.82
CA MET A 148 17.36 2.99 -13.75
C MET A 148 17.71 1.69 -14.47
N ARG A 149 17.56 0.55 -13.76
CA ARG A 149 17.81 -0.79 -14.31
C ARG A 149 16.55 -1.44 -14.90
N ASN A 150 15.45 -0.71 -15.01
CA ASN A 150 14.16 -1.14 -15.54
C ASN A 150 13.60 -2.43 -14.88
N ARG A 151 13.79 -2.57 -13.57
CA ARG A 151 13.32 -3.71 -12.77
C ARG A 151 11.94 -3.42 -12.18
N PHE A 152 10.90 -3.58 -12.98
CA PHE A 152 9.52 -3.27 -12.60
C PHE A 152 9.08 -3.99 -11.31
N ASP A 153 9.27 -5.30 -11.23
CA ASP A 153 8.84 -6.07 -10.04
C ASP A 153 9.53 -5.62 -8.75
N CYS A 154 10.81 -5.23 -8.85
CA CYS A 154 11.55 -4.68 -7.71
C CYS A 154 10.99 -3.30 -7.32
N ALA A 155 10.67 -2.45 -8.29
CA ALA A 155 10.07 -1.14 -8.02
C ALA A 155 8.71 -1.28 -7.32
N ILE A 156 7.85 -2.21 -7.76
CA ILE A 156 6.57 -2.50 -7.09
C ILE A 156 6.80 -3.00 -5.65
N VAL A 157 7.74 -3.93 -5.43
CA VAL A 157 8.05 -4.39 -4.06
C VAL A 157 8.54 -3.23 -3.18
N LEU A 158 9.38 -2.33 -3.70
CA LEU A 158 9.86 -1.17 -2.94
C LEU A 158 8.72 -0.20 -2.60
N LEU A 159 7.88 0.16 -3.59
CA LEU A 159 6.74 1.06 -3.41
C LEU A 159 5.70 0.50 -2.42
N THR A 160 5.41 -0.80 -2.51
CA THR A 160 4.47 -1.48 -1.60
C THR A 160 4.99 -1.61 -0.16
N HIS A 161 6.30 -1.48 0.04
CA HIS A 161 6.94 -1.41 1.36
C HIS A 161 7.26 0.02 1.81
N GLY A 162 6.70 1.05 1.15
CA GLY A 162 6.79 2.44 1.58
C GLY A 162 7.99 3.21 1.05
N ALA A 163 8.56 2.80 -0.09
CA ALA A 163 9.55 3.62 -0.79
C ALA A 163 8.94 4.98 -1.19
N ASN A 164 9.69 6.06 -0.92
CA ASN A 164 9.28 7.39 -1.33
C ASN A 164 9.46 7.57 -2.85
N ALA A 165 8.36 7.77 -3.57
CA ALA A 165 8.34 7.99 -5.01
C ALA A 165 8.85 9.38 -5.43
N ASP A 166 8.91 10.34 -4.50
CA ASP A 166 9.37 11.72 -4.69
C ASP A 166 10.78 11.96 -4.15
N ALA A 167 11.48 10.90 -3.74
CA ALA A 167 12.85 11.02 -3.28
C ALA A 167 13.71 11.67 -4.38
N ARG A 168 14.42 12.74 -4.05
CA ARG A 168 15.39 13.38 -4.96
C ARG A 168 16.71 12.63 -4.88
N GLY A 169 17.10 12.00 -5.97
CA GLY A 169 18.36 11.30 -6.11
C GLY A 169 19.44 12.21 -6.72
N GLU A 170 20.29 11.57 -7.52
CA GLU A 170 21.37 12.22 -8.23
C GLU A 170 20.85 13.27 -9.22
N HIS A 171 21.42 14.47 -9.18
CA HIS A 171 20.97 15.66 -9.92
C HIS A 171 19.51 16.06 -9.66
N GLY A 172 18.98 15.74 -8.48
CA GLY A 172 17.62 16.08 -8.09
C GLY A 172 16.56 15.31 -8.87
N ASN A 173 16.95 14.30 -9.66
CA ASN A 173 16.01 13.47 -10.39
C ASN A 173 15.22 12.61 -9.42
N THR A 174 13.89 12.66 -9.53
CA THR A 174 13.02 11.69 -8.87
C THR A 174 12.99 10.38 -9.66
N PRO A 175 12.55 9.26 -9.06
CA PRO A 175 12.27 8.02 -9.79
C PRO A 175 11.40 8.23 -11.03
N LEU A 176 10.46 9.19 -11.01
CA LEU A 176 9.63 9.52 -12.15
C LEU A 176 10.46 10.09 -13.32
N HIS A 177 11.39 11.01 -13.06
CA HIS A 177 12.30 11.54 -14.10
C HIS A 177 13.12 10.41 -14.75
N LEU A 178 13.63 9.49 -13.94
CA LEU A 178 14.38 8.33 -14.42
C LEU A 178 13.52 7.41 -15.27
N ALA A 179 12.26 7.17 -14.88
CA ALA A 179 11.33 6.33 -15.64
C ALA A 179 11.00 6.94 -17.02
N MET A 180 10.86 8.26 -17.12
CA MET A 180 10.63 8.97 -18.40
C MET A 180 11.76 8.72 -19.39
N SER A 181 13.01 8.70 -18.92
CA SER A 181 14.18 8.41 -19.79
C SER A 181 14.22 6.99 -20.34
N LYS A 182 13.48 6.05 -19.73
CA LYS A 182 13.49 4.61 -20.07
C LYS A 182 12.31 4.16 -20.94
N ASP A 183 11.38 5.05 -21.26
CA ASP A 183 10.21 4.77 -22.10
C ASP A 183 9.29 3.64 -21.55
N ASN A 184 9.31 3.41 -20.22
CA ASN A 184 8.50 2.37 -19.59
C ASN A 184 7.21 2.96 -19.00
N VAL A 185 6.12 2.88 -19.77
CA VAL A 185 4.79 3.40 -19.40
C VAL A 185 4.25 2.75 -18.12
N GLU A 186 4.45 1.45 -17.93
CA GLU A 186 3.93 0.75 -16.76
C GLU A 186 4.65 1.18 -15.47
N MET A 187 5.97 1.40 -15.55
CA MET A 187 6.73 1.99 -14.44
C MET A 187 6.24 3.41 -14.11
N ILE A 188 5.98 4.23 -15.11
CA ILE A 188 5.49 5.61 -14.94
C ILE A 188 4.12 5.61 -14.27
N LYS A 189 3.17 4.80 -14.78
CA LYS A 189 1.85 4.62 -14.18
C LYS A 189 1.94 4.19 -12.72
N ALA A 190 2.79 3.20 -12.43
CA ALA A 190 2.98 2.72 -11.07
C ALA A 190 3.48 3.85 -10.15
N LEU A 191 4.53 4.59 -10.55
CA LEU A 191 5.05 5.70 -9.74
C LEU A 191 4.00 6.77 -9.45
N ILE A 192 3.21 7.16 -10.47
CA ILE A 192 2.10 8.11 -10.33
C ILE A 192 1.03 7.59 -9.36
N VAL A 193 0.62 6.32 -9.50
CA VAL A 193 -0.36 5.68 -8.59
C VAL A 193 0.16 5.67 -7.15
N PHE A 194 1.46 5.50 -6.96
CA PHE A 194 2.09 5.57 -5.62
C PHE A 194 2.35 7.00 -5.13
N GLY A 195 1.88 8.02 -5.86
CA GLY A 195 1.85 9.41 -5.41
C GLY A 195 3.00 10.27 -5.93
N ALA A 196 3.75 9.83 -6.94
CA ALA A 196 4.81 10.63 -7.52
C ALA A 196 4.29 11.97 -8.07
N GLU A 197 4.94 13.06 -7.68
CA GLU A 197 4.65 14.40 -8.15
C GLU A 197 5.13 14.60 -9.60
N VAL A 198 4.25 15.20 -10.41
CA VAL A 198 4.45 15.37 -11.85
C VAL A 198 5.00 16.75 -12.23
N ASP A 199 5.02 17.69 -11.28
CA ASP A 199 5.43 19.08 -11.49
C ASP A 199 6.79 19.41 -10.86
N THR A 200 7.35 18.51 -10.06
CA THR A 200 8.63 18.73 -9.37
C THR A 200 9.79 18.78 -10.38
N PRO A 201 10.55 19.89 -10.47
CA PRO A 201 11.70 19.95 -11.38
C PRO A 201 12.94 19.27 -10.78
N ASN A 202 13.78 18.70 -11.64
CA ASN A 202 15.14 18.27 -11.26
C ASN A 202 16.09 19.48 -11.10
N ASP A 203 17.36 19.24 -10.77
CA ASP A 203 18.34 20.34 -10.55
C ASP A 203 18.65 21.13 -11.84
N PHE A 204 18.25 20.62 -13.01
CA PHE A 204 18.35 21.30 -14.30
C PHE A 204 17.08 22.09 -14.67
N GLY A 205 16.09 22.15 -13.78
CA GLY A 205 14.80 22.79 -14.06
C GLY A 205 13.89 22.00 -15.00
N GLU A 206 14.22 20.75 -15.31
CA GLU A 206 13.42 19.89 -16.18
C GLU A 206 12.31 19.23 -15.37
N THR A 207 11.06 19.41 -15.80
CA THR A 207 9.92 18.70 -15.22
C THR A 207 9.72 17.34 -15.89
N PRO A 208 9.04 16.38 -15.24
CA PRO A 208 8.67 15.10 -15.85
C PRO A 208 7.91 15.27 -17.18
N THR A 209 7.05 16.28 -17.30
CA THR A 209 6.33 16.63 -18.54
C THR A 209 7.27 17.10 -19.64
N PHE A 210 8.26 17.92 -19.30
CA PHE A 210 9.27 18.35 -20.25
C PHE A 210 10.10 17.16 -20.74
N LEU A 211 10.54 16.26 -19.85
CA LEU A 211 11.23 15.03 -20.23
C LEU A 211 10.37 14.12 -21.11
N ALA A 212 9.07 14.00 -20.81
CA ALA A 212 8.14 13.24 -21.63
C ALA A 212 8.03 13.78 -23.06
N SER A 213 8.11 15.11 -23.24
CA SER A 213 8.10 15.72 -24.58
C SER A 213 9.34 15.38 -25.43
N LYS A 214 10.49 15.15 -24.78
CA LYS A 214 11.76 14.75 -25.43
C LYS A 214 11.81 13.27 -25.83
N ILE A 215 10.88 12.43 -25.38
CA ILE A 215 10.86 10.99 -25.68
C ILE A 215 10.69 10.77 -27.18
N GLY A 216 11.60 10.05 -27.84
CA GLY A 216 11.61 9.87 -29.30
C GLY A 216 10.40 9.09 -29.86
N ARG A 217 9.85 8.13 -29.12
CA ARG A 217 8.74 7.27 -29.59
C ARG A 217 7.40 8.01 -29.50
N LEU A 218 6.79 8.31 -30.66
CA LEU A 218 5.54 9.08 -30.76
C LEU A 218 4.35 8.47 -29.99
N VAL A 219 4.17 7.15 -30.05
CA VAL A 219 3.07 6.46 -29.36
C VAL A 219 3.24 6.58 -27.85
N THR A 220 4.43 6.30 -27.35
CA THR A 220 4.74 6.40 -25.92
C THR A 220 4.66 7.84 -25.42
N ARG A 221 5.20 8.79 -26.20
CA ARG A 221 5.09 10.23 -25.93
C ARG A 221 3.63 10.66 -25.80
N LYS A 222 2.76 10.30 -26.76
CA LYS A 222 1.33 10.63 -26.70
C LYS A 222 0.64 9.99 -25.49
N ALA A 223 0.95 8.74 -25.18
CA ALA A 223 0.38 8.04 -24.03
C ALA A 223 0.81 8.70 -22.71
N ILE A 224 2.10 9.00 -22.54
CA ILE A 224 2.65 9.63 -21.33
C ILE A 224 2.16 11.07 -21.20
N LEU A 225 2.16 11.87 -22.27
CA LEU A 225 1.64 13.24 -22.21
C LEU A 225 0.14 13.26 -21.93
N THR A 226 -0.64 12.34 -22.50
CA THR A 226 -2.06 12.19 -22.16
C THR A 226 -2.21 11.84 -20.69
N LEU A 227 -1.43 10.86 -20.19
CA LEU A 227 -1.41 10.44 -18.79
C LEU A 227 -1.05 11.60 -17.84
N LEU A 228 0.02 12.35 -18.12
CA LEU A 228 0.44 13.50 -17.32
C LEU A 228 -0.60 14.62 -17.37
N ARG A 229 -1.25 14.84 -18.52
CA ARG A 229 -2.38 15.79 -18.64
C ARG A 229 -3.61 15.33 -17.88
N THR A 230 -3.90 14.03 -17.83
CA THR A 230 -4.97 13.45 -17.01
C THR A 230 -4.59 13.30 -15.54
N VAL A 231 -3.33 13.50 -15.14
CA VAL A 231 -2.87 13.70 -13.75
C VAL A 231 -2.74 15.18 -13.36
N GLY A 232 -2.60 16.06 -14.33
CA GLY A 232 -2.68 17.52 -14.16
C GLY A 232 -1.39 18.27 -14.10
N ALA A 233 -0.36 17.70 -14.72
CA ALA A 233 0.88 18.40 -14.89
C ALA A 233 0.67 19.70 -15.68
N GLU A 234 1.16 20.81 -15.12
CA GLU A 234 1.12 22.11 -15.80
C GLU A 234 2.22 22.13 -16.89
N TYR A 235 1.86 22.62 -18.08
CA TYR A 235 2.81 22.68 -19.18
C TYR A 235 3.68 23.94 -19.04
N CYS A 236 4.69 23.90 -18.16
CA CYS A 236 5.65 24.99 -18.02
C CYS A 236 6.80 24.86 -19.03
N PHE A 237 6.96 25.86 -19.90
CA PHE A 237 8.21 26.10 -20.61
C PHE A 237 9.21 26.77 -19.64
N PRO A 238 10.50 26.37 -19.62
CA PRO A 238 11.53 27.19 -18.99
C PRO A 238 11.68 28.51 -19.76
N PRO A 239 12.00 29.64 -19.10
CA PRO A 239 12.32 30.88 -19.79
C PRO A 239 13.57 30.66 -20.65
N ILE A 240 13.43 30.82 -21.96
CA ILE A 240 14.56 30.80 -22.89
C ILE A 240 15.38 32.08 -22.66
N HIS A 241 16.58 31.93 -22.11
CA HIS A 241 17.54 33.04 -22.02
C HIS A 241 18.25 33.26 -23.36
N GLY A 242 17.87 34.37 -24.03
CA GLY A 242 18.64 35.19 -25.00
C GLY A 242 18.91 34.60 -26.40
N VAL A 243 18.84 35.28 -27.55
CA VAL A 243 18.69 36.68 -28.03
C VAL A 243 18.51 36.57 -29.60
N PRO A 244 18.26 37.60 -30.46
CA PRO A 244 17.42 38.81 -30.45
C PRO A 244 16.29 38.80 -31.53
N ALA A 245 15.47 39.85 -31.49
CA ALA A 245 14.40 40.20 -32.41
C ALA A 245 14.81 40.35 -33.89
N GLU A 246 13.90 39.96 -34.80
CA GLU A 246 13.46 40.79 -35.94
C GLU A 246 12.19 40.21 -36.62
N GLN A 247 11.15 41.07 -36.72
CA GLN A 247 10.13 41.26 -37.79
C GLN A 247 9.60 40.02 -38.56
N GLY A 248 8.31 39.74 -38.76
CA GLY A 248 7.04 40.45 -38.61
C GLY A 248 5.96 39.70 -39.45
N SER A 249 4.68 40.07 -39.27
CA SER A 249 3.54 39.83 -40.17
C SER A 249 2.50 38.73 -39.83
N ALA A 250 1.34 39.24 -39.40
CA ALA A 250 -0.05 38.92 -39.79
C ALA A 250 -0.70 37.55 -39.45
N ALA A 251 -1.63 37.60 -38.49
CA ALA A 251 -2.80 36.71 -38.34
C ALA A 251 -3.85 37.01 -39.47
N PRO A 252 -4.97 36.27 -39.69
CA PRO A 252 -5.96 35.89 -38.65
C PRO A 252 -6.79 34.55 -38.79
N HIS A 253 -7.41 34.15 -37.66
CA HIS A 253 -8.76 33.54 -37.43
C HIS A 253 -9.20 32.21 -38.14
N HIS A 254 -9.31 31.08 -37.41
CA HIS A 254 -10.55 30.43 -36.82
C HIS A 254 -11.15 29.27 -37.69
N PRO A 255 -12.10 28.41 -37.20
CA PRO A 255 -11.97 27.22 -36.33
C PRO A 255 -12.70 25.95 -36.92
N PHE A 256 -12.94 24.89 -36.10
CA PHE A 256 -13.74 23.66 -36.36
C PHE A 256 -13.02 22.51 -37.13
N SER A 257 -13.25 21.21 -36.90
CA SER A 257 -14.41 20.53 -36.32
C SER A 257 -14.04 19.13 -35.77
N LEU A 258 -14.90 18.61 -34.89
CA LEU A 258 -14.94 17.20 -34.47
C LEU A 258 -15.22 16.29 -35.67
N GLU A 259 -14.54 15.15 -35.74
CA GLU A 259 -15.09 13.98 -36.43
C GLU A 259 -14.95 12.72 -35.58
N ARG A 260 -16.11 12.12 -35.34
CA ARG A 260 -16.38 10.96 -34.49
C ARG A 260 -16.22 9.70 -35.35
N ALA A 261 -15.38 8.75 -34.94
CA ALA A 261 -15.39 7.38 -35.47
C ALA A 261 -15.31 6.37 -34.31
N GLN A 262 -16.20 5.38 -34.34
CA GLN A 262 -16.52 4.41 -33.27
C GLN A 262 -15.43 3.33 -33.03
N PRO A 263 -15.40 2.68 -31.85
CA PRO A 263 -14.41 1.65 -31.46
C PRO A 263 -14.90 0.22 -31.77
N PRO A 264 -13.99 -0.79 -31.95
CA PRO A 264 -13.77 -1.81 -30.89
C PRO A 264 -12.35 -2.49 -30.97
N PRO A 265 -11.99 -3.51 -30.15
CA PRO A 265 -12.58 -4.03 -28.91
C PRO A 265 -11.66 -3.89 -27.67
N ILE A 266 -12.30 -4.00 -26.50
CA ILE A 266 -11.74 -3.86 -25.16
C ILE A 266 -11.06 -5.16 -24.72
N SER A 267 -9.83 -5.05 -24.22
CA SER A 267 -9.18 -6.06 -23.37
C SER A 267 -9.21 -5.58 -21.92
N LEU A 268 -9.67 -6.45 -21.02
CA LEU A 268 -9.74 -6.24 -19.58
C LEU A 268 -8.37 -5.80 -19.03
N ASN A 269 -8.25 -4.55 -18.56
CA ASN A 269 -7.30 -4.04 -17.55
C ASN A 269 -7.14 -2.50 -17.51
N ASN A 270 -7.76 -1.73 -18.43
CA ASN A 270 -7.55 -0.27 -18.48
C ASN A 270 -8.55 0.58 -17.67
N LEU A 271 -9.73 0.06 -17.31
CA LEU A 271 -10.79 0.88 -16.71
C LEU A 271 -10.51 1.21 -15.23
N GLU A 272 -10.04 0.23 -14.46
CA GLU A 272 -9.74 0.40 -13.02
C GLU A 272 -8.60 1.39 -12.76
N LEU A 273 -7.63 1.48 -13.67
CA LEU A 273 -6.51 2.40 -13.57
C LEU A 273 -6.91 3.83 -13.92
N GLN A 274 -7.77 4.02 -14.92
CA GLN A 274 -8.28 5.35 -15.30
C GLN A 274 -9.07 5.99 -14.16
N ASP A 275 -9.90 5.22 -13.47
CA ASP A 275 -10.66 5.69 -12.30
C ASP A 275 -9.72 6.14 -11.17
N LEU A 276 -8.69 5.33 -10.85
CA LEU A 276 -7.65 5.64 -9.86
C LEU A 276 -6.88 6.93 -10.18
N MET A 277 -6.62 7.19 -11.48
CA MET A 277 -5.90 8.38 -11.94
C MET A 277 -6.77 9.64 -11.88
N HIS A 278 -8.07 9.55 -12.22
CA HIS A 278 -9.00 10.68 -12.13
C HIS A 278 -9.22 11.15 -10.69
N ILE A 279 -9.22 10.22 -9.72
CA ILE A 279 -9.41 10.49 -8.29
C ILE A 279 -8.29 11.35 -7.70
N SER A 280 -7.06 11.23 -8.21
CA SER A 280 -5.90 12.01 -7.73
C SER A 280 -6.05 13.53 -7.89
N ARG A 281 -7.12 14.00 -8.55
CA ARG A 281 -7.34 15.39 -8.98
C ARG A 281 -8.62 16.05 -8.48
N SER A 282 -9.26 15.57 -7.41
CA SER A 282 -10.42 16.29 -6.89
C SER A 282 -10.00 17.69 -6.39
N ARG A 283 -10.51 18.73 -7.09
CA ARG A 283 -10.46 20.11 -6.60
C ARG A 283 -11.15 20.17 -5.24
N LYS A 284 -10.60 20.99 -4.33
CA LYS A 284 -11.07 21.19 -2.95
C LYS A 284 -12.59 21.09 -2.83
N PRO A 285 -13.13 20.05 -2.18
CA PRO A 285 -14.55 20.00 -1.87
C PRO A 285 -14.93 21.19 -0.98
N ALA A 286 -16.00 21.90 -1.34
CA ALA A 286 -16.43 23.11 -0.64
C ALA A 286 -16.73 22.89 0.86
N PHE A 287 -17.04 21.66 1.29
CA PHE A 287 -17.33 21.33 2.69
C PHE A 287 -16.12 21.42 3.63
N ILE A 288 -14.89 21.39 3.09
CA ILE A 288 -13.66 21.28 3.90
C ILE A 288 -13.19 22.64 4.44
N LEU A 289 -13.62 23.75 3.83
CA LEU A 289 -13.18 25.10 4.20
C LEU A 289 -13.95 25.73 5.37
N GLY A 290 -15.04 25.11 5.85
CA GLY A 290 -15.97 25.77 6.79
C GLY A 290 -15.89 25.39 8.28
N SER A 291 -15.48 24.17 8.65
CA SER A 291 -15.91 23.58 9.94
C SER A 291 -14.80 22.99 10.83
N MET A 292 -13.54 23.32 10.60
CA MET A 292 -12.41 22.64 11.27
C MET A 292 -11.83 23.39 12.48
N ARG A 293 -12.41 24.53 12.89
CA ARG A 293 -11.89 25.34 14.01
C ARG A 293 -12.90 25.74 15.09
N ASP A 294 -14.17 25.32 15.01
CA ASP A 294 -15.16 25.72 16.00
C ASP A 294 -15.35 24.63 17.07
N GLU A 295 -15.10 24.97 18.34
CA GLU A 295 -15.11 24.08 19.51
C GLU A 295 -16.51 23.53 19.87
N LYS A 296 -17.52 23.76 19.02
CA LYS A 296 -18.87 23.21 19.13
C LYS A 296 -19.32 22.66 17.78
N ARG A 297 -18.79 21.50 17.38
CA ARG A 297 -19.35 20.76 16.24
C ARG A 297 -20.82 20.45 16.51
N THR A 298 -21.71 20.96 15.67
CA THR A 298 -23.17 20.74 15.76
C THR A 298 -23.63 19.49 15.01
N HIS A 299 -22.75 18.86 14.22
CA HIS A 299 -23.07 17.77 13.29
C HIS A 299 -22.04 16.65 13.38
N ASP A 300 -22.52 15.40 13.30
CA ASP A 300 -21.68 14.19 13.18
C ASP A 300 -21.40 13.91 11.70
N HIS A 301 -20.17 13.48 11.39
CA HIS A 301 -19.77 13.06 10.04
C HIS A 301 -19.66 11.54 9.91
N LEU A 302 -20.31 10.97 8.89
CA LEU A 302 -20.31 9.54 8.58
C LEU A 302 -19.50 9.25 7.30
N LEU A 303 -18.62 8.25 7.37
CA LEU A 303 -17.93 7.65 6.23
C LEU A 303 -18.38 6.20 6.05
N CYS A 304 -18.87 5.84 4.86
CA CYS A 304 -19.24 4.48 4.50
C CYS A 304 -18.28 3.91 3.46
N LEU A 305 -17.67 2.76 3.76
CA LEU A 305 -16.67 2.10 2.94
C LEU A 305 -17.23 0.79 2.40
N ASP A 306 -17.48 0.78 1.09
CA ASP A 306 -18.05 -0.37 0.39
C ASP A 306 -17.12 -1.57 0.36
N GLY A 307 -17.74 -2.75 0.26
CA GLY A 307 -17.05 -4.00 0.00
C GLY A 307 -16.53 -4.13 -1.43
N GLY A 308 -15.63 -5.09 -1.62
CA GLY A 308 -15.09 -5.44 -2.93
C GLY A 308 -13.57 -5.55 -2.92
N GLY A 309 -13.05 -6.61 -3.54
CA GLY A 309 -11.61 -6.90 -3.60
C GLY A 309 -10.80 -5.75 -4.21
N VAL A 310 -10.66 -5.70 -5.53
CA VAL A 310 -9.85 -4.67 -6.20
C VAL A 310 -10.32 -3.23 -5.94
N LYS A 311 -11.61 -3.04 -5.67
CA LYS A 311 -12.21 -1.74 -5.33
C LYS A 311 -11.61 -1.10 -4.06
N GLY A 312 -11.04 -1.89 -3.15
CA GLY A 312 -10.37 -1.36 -1.96
C GLY A 312 -9.25 -0.37 -2.27
N LEU A 313 -8.45 -0.59 -3.32
CA LEU A 313 -7.38 0.33 -3.72
C LEU A 313 -7.92 1.68 -4.22
N ILE A 314 -9.06 1.67 -4.89
CA ILE A 314 -9.74 2.88 -5.37
C ILE A 314 -10.22 3.71 -4.18
N ILE A 315 -10.85 3.06 -3.19
CA ILE A 315 -11.30 3.72 -1.96
C ILE A 315 -10.11 4.29 -1.18
N ILE A 316 -9.01 3.55 -1.05
CA ILE A 316 -7.78 4.05 -0.41
C ILE A 316 -7.26 5.29 -1.15
N GLN A 317 -7.23 5.28 -2.48
CA GLN A 317 -6.77 6.43 -3.25
C GLN A 317 -7.69 7.65 -3.10
N LEU A 318 -9.01 7.44 -3.03
CA LEU A 318 -9.99 8.49 -2.71
C LEU A 318 -9.70 9.11 -1.35
N LEU A 319 -9.48 8.29 -0.32
CA LEU A 319 -9.17 8.78 1.02
C LEU A 319 -7.84 9.53 1.07
N ILE A 320 -6.79 9.07 0.36
CA ILE A 320 -5.53 9.81 0.23
C ILE A 320 -5.76 11.18 -0.42
N ALA A 321 -6.57 11.25 -1.48
CA ALA A 321 -6.87 12.51 -2.15
C ALA A 321 -7.66 13.47 -1.23
N ILE A 322 -8.63 12.96 -0.48
CA ILE A 322 -9.40 13.74 0.50
C ILE A 322 -8.51 14.23 1.65
N GLU A 323 -7.63 13.38 2.17
CA GLU A 323 -6.65 13.73 3.22
C GLU A 323 -5.67 14.80 2.71
N LYS A 324 -5.15 14.68 1.48
CA LYS A 324 -4.29 15.70 0.85
C LYS A 324 -5.04 17.02 0.60
N ALA A 325 -6.30 16.95 0.17
CA ALA A 325 -7.11 18.14 -0.11
C ALA A 325 -7.55 18.88 1.16
N SER A 326 -7.74 18.16 2.27
CA SER A 326 -8.11 18.73 3.57
C SER A 326 -6.93 19.13 4.44
N GLY A 327 -5.79 18.45 4.29
CA GLY A 327 -4.68 18.56 5.24
C GLY A 327 -4.98 17.94 6.60
N VAL A 328 -6.06 17.15 6.74
CA VAL A 328 -6.49 16.52 7.99
C VAL A 328 -6.58 15.01 7.79
N ALA A 329 -6.08 14.24 8.76
CA ALA A 329 -6.10 12.78 8.69
C ALA A 329 -7.54 12.25 8.65
N THR A 330 -7.78 11.16 7.90
CA THR A 330 -9.11 10.57 7.74
C THR A 330 -9.82 10.26 9.06
N LYS A 331 -9.07 9.84 10.08
CA LYS A 331 -9.62 9.53 11.41
C LYS A 331 -10.21 10.74 12.14
N ASP A 332 -9.72 11.95 11.83
CA ASP A 332 -10.10 13.20 12.49
C ASP A 332 -11.16 13.97 11.68
N LEU A 333 -11.38 13.54 10.43
CA LEU A 333 -12.41 14.05 9.52
C LEU A 333 -13.80 13.47 9.81
N PHE A 334 -13.88 12.22 10.27
CA PHE A 334 -15.14 11.48 10.41
C PHE A 334 -15.36 10.99 11.84
N ASP A 335 -16.56 11.18 12.38
CA ASP A 335 -16.93 10.73 13.72
C ASP A 335 -17.43 9.28 13.72
N TRP A 336 -18.05 8.87 12.61
CA TRP A 336 -18.55 7.52 12.35
C TRP A 336 -17.93 6.93 11.08
N VAL A 337 -17.51 5.67 11.14
CA VAL A 337 -17.00 4.93 9.97
C VAL A 337 -17.66 3.55 9.91
N ALA A 338 -18.33 3.27 8.79
CA ALA A 338 -18.92 1.97 8.51
C ALA A 338 -18.15 1.28 7.38
N GLY A 339 -17.95 -0.04 7.48
CA GLY A 339 -17.22 -0.78 6.46
C GLY A 339 -17.76 -2.19 6.22
N THR A 340 -17.75 -2.60 4.94
CA THR A 340 -18.04 -3.98 4.54
C THR A 340 -16.84 -4.60 3.85
N SER A 341 -16.57 -5.88 4.09
CA SER A 341 -15.54 -6.65 3.40
C SER A 341 -14.16 -5.95 3.47
N THR A 342 -13.53 -5.66 2.32
CA THR A 342 -12.31 -4.83 2.24
C THR A 342 -12.46 -3.46 2.91
N GLY A 343 -13.60 -2.79 2.72
CA GLY A 343 -13.92 -1.53 3.38
C GLY A 343 -13.97 -1.66 4.90
N GLY A 344 -14.31 -2.84 5.41
CA GLY A 344 -14.26 -3.16 6.83
C GLY A 344 -12.83 -3.23 7.38
N ILE A 345 -11.91 -3.86 6.65
CA ILE A 345 -10.47 -3.86 6.98
C ILE A 345 -9.92 -2.44 6.97
N LEU A 346 -10.35 -1.61 6.01
CA LEU A 346 -9.95 -0.21 5.90
C LEU A 346 -10.51 0.65 7.04
N ALA A 347 -11.77 0.45 7.43
CA ALA A 347 -12.39 1.13 8.57
C ALA A 347 -11.62 0.86 9.87
N LEU A 348 -11.21 -0.39 10.11
CA LEU A 348 -10.35 -0.75 11.23
C LEU A 348 -8.96 -0.13 11.14
N ALA A 349 -8.40 0.02 9.95
CA ALA A 349 -7.13 0.70 9.78
C ALA A 349 -7.21 2.20 10.15
N ILE A 350 -8.30 2.87 9.77
CA ILE A 350 -8.59 4.25 10.17
C ILE A 350 -8.71 4.32 11.70
N LEU A 351 -9.43 3.38 12.32
CA LEU A 351 -9.57 3.28 13.78
C LEU A 351 -8.21 3.22 14.48
N HIS A 352 -7.31 2.37 13.99
CA HIS A 352 -5.96 2.21 14.56
C HIS A 352 -4.95 3.28 14.09
N SER A 353 -5.41 4.40 13.53
CA SER A 353 -4.55 5.51 13.06
C SER A 353 -3.48 5.07 12.05
N LYS A 354 -3.73 4.04 11.24
CA LYS A 354 -2.85 3.66 10.14
C LYS A 354 -3.04 4.63 8.97
N SER A 355 -1.94 5.14 8.40
CA SER A 355 -2.03 6.07 7.26
C SER A 355 -2.59 5.40 6.00
N MET A 356 -3.29 6.16 5.17
CA MET A 356 -3.85 5.60 3.93
C MET A 356 -2.77 5.18 2.94
N ALA A 357 -1.62 5.86 2.92
CA ALA A 357 -0.45 5.45 2.15
C ALA A 357 0.10 4.09 2.61
N TYR A 358 0.15 3.85 3.92
CA TYR A 358 0.49 2.53 4.48
C TYR A 358 -0.53 1.47 4.05
N MET A 359 -1.83 1.79 4.12
CA MET A 359 -2.90 0.87 3.75
C MET A 359 -2.86 0.47 2.28
N ARG A 360 -2.50 1.40 1.38
CA ARG A 360 -2.26 1.08 -0.04
C ARG A 360 -1.19 -0.01 -0.17
N GLY A 361 -0.04 0.16 0.48
CA GLY A 361 1.04 -0.83 0.47
C GLY A 361 0.64 -2.16 1.13
N MET A 362 -0.03 -2.08 2.28
CA MET A 362 -0.56 -3.25 3.01
C MET A 362 -1.50 -4.06 2.13
N TYR A 363 -2.37 -3.42 1.36
CA TYR A 363 -3.29 -4.10 0.45
C TYR A 363 -2.58 -4.86 -0.68
N PHE A 364 -1.56 -4.25 -1.30
CA PHE A 364 -0.73 -4.95 -2.29
C PHE A 364 0.03 -6.13 -1.68
N ARG A 365 0.58 -5.99 -0.46
CA ARG A 365 1.24 -7.09 0.25
C ARG A 365 0.25 -8.20 0.60
N MET A 366 -0.97 -7.85 1.01
CA MET A 366 -2.05 -8.80 1.27
C MET A 366 -2.34 -9.64 0.03
N LYS A 367 -2.38 -9.01 -1.16
CA LYS A 367 -2.62 -9.72 -2.41
C LYS A 367 -1.60 -10.84 -2.65
N ASP A 368 -0.33 -10.55 -2.42
CA ASP A 368 0.78 -11.49 -2.64
C ASP A 368 0.93 -12.54 -1.53
N GLU A 369 0.49 -12.24 -0.30
CA GLU A 369 0.65 -13.13 0.86
C GLU A 369 -0.56 -14.04 1.07
N VAL A 370 -1.76 -13.54 0.81
CA VAL A 370 -3.02 -14.23 1.12
C VAL A 370 -3.56 -15.02 -0.07
N PHE A 371 -3.54 -14.44 -1.28
CA PHE A 371 -4.15 -15.07 -2.46
C PHE A 371 -3.15 -15.94 -3.23
N ARG A 372 -2.63 -16.98 -2.57
CA ARG A 372 -1.72 -17.97 -3.18
C ARG A 372 -2.46 -19.27 -3.49
N GLY A 373 -2.19 -19.85 -4.65
CA GLY A 373 -2.77 -21.11 -5.10
C GLY A 373 -4.09 -20.96 -5.85
N SER A 374 -4.84 -22.05 -5.96
CA SER A 374 -6.17 -22.10 -6.56
C SER A 374 -7.26 -21.85 -5.51
N ARG A 375 -8.41 -21.35 -5.97
CA ARG A 375 -9.57 -21.15 -5.09
C ARG A 375 -10.22 -22.50 -4.74
N PRO A 376 -10.81 -22.64 -3.54
CA PRO A 376 -10.84 -21.66 -2.45
C PRO A 376 -9.49 -21.57 -1.70
N TYR A 377 -9.08 -20.36 -1.34
CA TYR A 377 -7.83 -20.11 -0.63
C TYR A 377 -7.90 -20.57 0.83
N GLU A 378 -6.75 -20.97 1.37
CA GLU A 378 -6.60 -21.30 2.79
C GLU A 378 -6.78 -20.04 3.65
N SER A 379 -7.42 -20.19 4.81
CA SER A 379 -7.67 -19.05 5.68
C SER A 379 -6.49 -18.64 6.55
N GLY A 380 -5.52 -19.55 6.78
CA GLY A 380 -4.35 -19.31 7.64
C GLY A 380 -3.59 -18.03 7.29
N PRO A 381 -3.19 -17.82 6.01
CA PRO A 381 -2.48 -16.61 5.61
C PRO A 381 -3.24 -15.31 5.88
N LEU A 382 -4.57 -15.27 5.65
CA LEU A 382 -5.38 -14.09 5.94
C LEU A 382 -5.44 -13.82 7.46
N GLU A 383 -5.63 -14.87 8.26
CA GLU A 383 -5.71 -14.75 9.71
C GLU A 383 -4.38 -14.24 10.29
N GLU A 384 -3.26 -14.85 9.91
CA GLU A 384 -1.93 -14.43 10.38
C GLU A 384 -1.60 -13.00 9.93
N PHE A 385 -1.97 -12.65 8.70
CA PHE A 385 -1.82 -11.30 8.18
C PHE A 385 -2.60 -10.27 9.01
N LEU A 386 -3.88 -10.54 9.31
CA LEU A 386 -4.72 -9.64 10.12
C LEU A 386 -4.25 -9.57 11.57
N LYS A 387 -3.79 -10.68 12.16
CA LYS A 387 -3.18 -10.69 13.51
C LYS A 387 -1.93 -9.83 13.57
N ARG A 388 -1.05 -9.92 12.57
CA ARG A 388 0.16 -9.10 12.49
C ARG A 388 -0.16 -7.62 12.33
N GLU A 389 -1.19 -7.30 11.56
CA GLU A 389 -1.54 -5.92 11.22
C GLU A 389 -2.35 -5.21 12.31
N PHE A 390 -3.28 -5.91 12.96
CA PHE A 390 -4.17 -5.32 13.98
C PHE A 390 -3.88 -5.78 15.41
N GLY A 391 -2.97 -6.73 15.60
CA GLY A 391 -2.64 -7.35 16.88
C GLY A 391 -3.53 -8.55 17.20
N GLU A 392 -2.94 -9.58 17.80
CA GLU A 392 -3.63 -10.84 18.12
C GLU A 392 -4.64 -10.71 19.28
N HIS A 393 -4.31 -9.86 20.25
CA HIS A 393 -5.10 -9.66 21.48
C HIS A 393 -5.86 -8.33 21.52
N THR A 394 -5.77 -7.53 20.46
CA THR A 394 -6.45 -6.23 20.37
C THR A 394 -7.96 -6.45 20.27
N LYS A 395 -8.71 -5.80 21.17
CA LYS A 395 -10.17 -5.84 21.25
C LYS A 395 -10.77 -4.63 20.53
N MET A 396 -12.00 -4.79 20.03
CA MET A 396 -12.71 -3.74 19.29
C MET A 396 -12.88 -2.47 20.11
N THR A 397 -13.11 -2.59 21.43
CA THR A 397 -13.37 -1.48 22.35
C THR A 397 -12.10 -0.80 22.89
N ASP A 398 -10.90 -1.28 22.53
CA ASP A 398 -9.63 -0.66 22.94
C ASP A 398 -9.47 0.74 22.37
N VAL A 399 -10.06 1.00 21.20
CA VAL A 399 -10.08 2.32 20.55
C VAL A 399 -11.52 2.78 20.38
N ARG A 400 -11.87 3.92 21.00
CA ARG A 400 -13.26 4.42 21.05
C ARG A 400 -13.61 5.47 20.00
N LYS A 401 -12.62 6.05 19.31
CA LYS A 401 -12.81 7.10 18.31
C LYS A 401 -11.96 6.84 17.05
N PRO A 402 -12.52 6.98 15.83
CA PRO A 402 -13.95 7.21 15.54
C PRO A 402 -14.82 6.01 15.93
N LYS A 403 -16.14 6.18 15.93
CA LYS A 403 -17.09 5.07 16.13
C LYS A 403 -17.10 4.22 14.87
N VAL A 404 -16.81 2.93 14.99
CA VAL A 404 -16.66 2.01 13.87
C VAL A 404 -17.65 0.88 13.93
N MET A 405 -18.26 0.59 12.79
CA MET A 405 -19.15 -0.55 12.59
C MET A 405 -18.76 -1.36 11.35
N LEU A 406 -18.66 -2.68 11.50
CA LEU A 406 -18.35 -3.59 10.38
C LEU A 406 -19.50 -4.56 10.17
N THR A 407 -19.86 -4.78 8.91
CA THR A 407 -20.91 -5.75 8.56
C THR A 407 -20.37 -7.18 8.57
N GLY A 408 -21.18 -8.13 9.02
CA GLY A 408 -20.90 -9.55 8.93
C GLY A 408 -22.20 -10.34 8.84
N THR A 409 -22.21 -11.37 7.99
CA THR A 409 -23.39 -12.22 7.80
C THR A 409 -23.33 -13.37 8.79
N LEU A 410 -24.21 -13.39 9.78
CA LEU A 410 -24.30 -14.43 10.78
C LEU A 410 -25.06 -15.64 10.20
N SER A 411 -24.30 -16.68 9.86
CA SER A 411 -24.79 -17.85 9.11
C SER A 411 -25.00 -19.10 9.98
N ASP A 412 -24.93 -18.98 11.31
CA ASP A 412 -25.16 -20.08 12.25
C ASP A 412 -26.65 -20.32 12.57
N ARG A 413 -27.54 -19.61 11.86
CA ARG A 413 -28.98 -19.55 12.10
C ARG A 413 -29.73 -19.40 10.79
N GLN A 414 -31.01 -19.78 10.82
CA GLN A 414 -31.95 -19.60 9.74
C GLN A 414 -33.17 -18.81 10.28
N PRO A 415 -33.53 -17.65 9.70
CA PRO A 415 -32.85 -16.96 8.60
C PRO A 415 -31.46 -16.42 9.00
N ALA A 416 -30.55 -16.27 8.04
CA ALA A 416 -29.27 -15.61 8.28
C ALA A 416 -29.50 -14.13 8.66
N GLU A 417 -28.74 -13.63 9.62
CA GLU A 417 -28.92 -12.28 10.18
C GLU A 417 -27.71 -11.39 9.90
N LEU A 418 -27.93 -10.08 9.77
CA LEU A 418 -26.85 -9.10 9.72
C LEU A 418 -26.36 -8.82 11.14
N HIS A 419 -25.07 -9.05 11.38
CA HIS A 419 -24.39 -8.66 12.61
C HIS A 419 -23.47 -7.48 12.33
N LEU A 420 -23.54 -6.46 13.19
CA LEU A 420 -22.59 -5.35 13.17
C LEU A 420 -21.56 -5.53 14.29
N PHE A 421 -20.29 -5.69 13.92
CA PHE A 421 -19.17 -5.60 14.84
C PHE A 421 -18.92 -4.12 15.16
N ARG A 422 -18.89 -3.76 16.45
CA ARG A 422 -18.88 -2.35 16.90
C ARG A 422 -17.76 -2.12 17.91
N ASN A 423 -17.23 -0.90 17.98
CA ASN A 423 -16.33 -0.47 19.06
C ASN A 423 -17.04 0.36 20.16
N TYR A 424 -18.36 0.47 20.09
CA TYR A 424 -19.22 1.15 21.05
C TYR A 424 -20.33 0.22 21.52
N ASP A 425 -21.00 0.59 22.60
CA ASP A 425 -22.08 -0.21 23.17
C ASP A 425 -23.27 -0.29 22.21
N ALA A 426 -23.79 -1.50 22.01
CA ALA A 426 -24.92 -1.73 21.13
C ALA A 426 -26.15 -0.95 21.63
N PRO A 427 -26.94 -0.34 20.72
CA PRO A 427 -28.18 0.34 21.11
C PRO A 427 -29.18 -0.65 21.71
N GLU A 428 -29.83 -0.28 22.81
CA GLU A 428 -30.93 -1.06 23.36
C GLU A 428 -32.16 -0.92 22.44
N THR A 429 -32.44 -1.96 21.68
CA THR A 429 -33.55 -1.98 20.73
C THR A 429 -34.90 -2.02 21.47
N VAL A 430 -35.82 -1.13 21.09
CA VAL A 430 -37.21 -1.08 21.64
C VAL A 430 -38.05 -2.27 21.20
N ARG A 431 -37.69 -2.87 20.07
CA ARG A 431 -38.52 -3.89 19.46
C ARG A 431 -38.22 -5.24 20.08
N GLU A 432 -39.27 -5.87 20.59
CA GLU A 432 -39.31 -7.30 20.89
C GLU A 432 -38.56 -8.09 19.81
N PRO A 433 -37.72 -9.05 20.18
CA PRO A 433 -37.01 -9.88 19.21
C PRO A 433 -38.04 -10.54 18.31
N ARG A 434 -38.14 -10.07 17.05
CA ARG A 434 -39.11 -10.56 16.05
C ARG A 434 -38.91 -12.03 15.71
N PHE A 435 -37.73 -12.58 16.03
CA PHE A 435 -37.37 -13.97 15.84
C PHE A 435 -37.09 -14.59 17.21
N ASN A 436 -37.71 -15.75 17.48
CA ASN A 436 -37.43 -16.53 18.68
C ASN A 436 -35.93 -16.83 18.74
N GLN A 437 -35.26 -16.37 19.81
CA GLN A 437 -33.90 -16.81 20.11
C GLN A 437 -33.94 -18.32 20.32
N ASN A 438 -33.46 -19.08 19.34
CA ASN A 438 -33.25 -20.51 19.52
C ASN A 438 -32.33 -20.71 20.71
N VAL A 439 -32.85 -21.29 21.80
CA VAL A 439 -32.14 -21.47 23.09
C VAL A 439 -30.81 -22.24 22.92
N ASN A 440 -30.69 -23.02 21.84
CA ASN A 440 -29.49 -23.78 21.51
C ASN A 440 -28.37 -22.97 20.83
N LEU A 441 -28.63 -21.74 20.37
CA LEU A 441 -27.63 -20.91 19.70
C LEU A 441 -26.99 -19.93 20.68
N ARG A 442 -25.65 -19.96 20.75
CA ARG A 442 -24.91 -19.01 21.59
C ARG A 442 -25.08 -17.59 21.05
N PRO A 443 -25.34 -16.58 21.91
CA PRO A 443 -25.41 -15.19 21.48
C PRO A 443 -24.05 -14.74 20.92
N PRO A 444 -24.05 -13.76 19.98
CA PRO A 444 -22.80 -13.17 19.52
C PRO A 444 -22.05 -12.53 20.70
N ALA A 445 -20.73 -12.55 20.64
CA ALA A 445 -19.88 -11.96 21.68
C ALA A 445 -20.17 -10.47 21.83
N GLN A 446 -20.12 -9.96 23.07
CA GLN A 446 -20.23 -8.53 23.33
C GLN A 446 -19.07 -7.76 22.69
N PRO A 447 -19.24 -6.47 22.34
CA PRO A 447 -18.18 -5.64 21.77
C PRO A 447 -16.86 -5.65 22.57
N SER A 448 -16.95 -5.78 23.90
CA SER A 448 -15.81 -5.88 24.84
C SER A 448 -14.95 -7.14 24.69
N ASP A 449 -15.49 -8.20 24.11
CA ASP A 449 -14.79 -9.49 23.92
C ASP A 449 -14.47 -9.79 22.46
N GLN A 450 -14.88 -8.92 21.55
CA GLN A 450 -14.60 -9.06 20.12
C GLN A 450 -13.16 -8.67 19.79
N LEU A 451 -12.40 -9.59 19.20
CA LEU A 451 -11.05 -9.34 18.70
C LEU A 451 -11.12 -8.63 17.34
N VAL A 452 -10.28 -7.61 17.15
CA VAL A 452 -10.25 -6.78 15.93
C VAL A 452 -9.98 -7.63 14.69
N TRP A 453 -8.91 -8.44 14.72
CA TRP A 453 -8.54 -9.28 13.57
C TRP A 453 -9.62 -10.31 13.21
N ARG A 454 -10.37 -10.80 14.21
CA ARG A 454 -11.45 -11.75 14.00
C ARG A 454 -12.66 -11.07 13.37
N ALA A 455 -13.04 -9.87 13.84
CA ALA A 455 -14.07 -9.05 13.22
C ALA A 455 -13.71 -8.66 11.78
N ALA A 456 -12.46 -8.24 11.55
CA ALA A 456 -11.92 -7.94 10.21
C ALA A 456 -12.07 -9.13 9.26
N ARG A 457 -11.73 -10.33 9.74
CA ARG A 457 -11.83 -11.58 8.97
C ARG A 457 -13.28 -11.97 8.71
N SER A 458 -14.14 -11.89 9.72
CA SER A 458 -15.56 -12.20 9.61
C SER A 458 -16.29 -11.27 8.63
N SER A 459 -15.89 -10.00 8.57
CA SER A 459 -16.39 -9.06 7.57
C SER A 459 -15.74 -9.27 6.19
N GLY A 460 -14.41 -9.46 6.14
CA GLY A 460 -13.58 -9.43 4.93
C GLY A 460 -13.48 -10.72 4.11
N ALA A 461 -13.82 -11.87 4.69
CA ALA A 461 -13.59 -13.16 4.03
C ALA A 461 -14.76 -13.57 3.12
N ALA A 462 -14.73 -13.06 1.89
CA ALA A 462 -15.69 -13.42 0.84
C ALA A 462 -15.75 -14.95 0.62
N PRO A 463 -16.95 -15.59 0.71
CA PRO A 463 -17.10 -17.04 0.58
C PRO A 463 -16.80 -17.56 -0.83
N THR A 464 -16.79 -16.69 -1.83
CA THR A 464 -16.35 -17.00 -3.20
C THR A 464 -14.84 -17.19 -3.32
N TYR A 465 -14.08 -16.73 -2.32
CA TYR A 465 -12.62 -16.79 -2.30
C TYR A 465 -12.10 -17.68 -1.17
N PHE A 466 -12.74 -17.64 0.00
CA PHE A 466 -12.31 -18.34 1.20
C PHE A 466 -13.35 -19.38 1.62
N ARG A 467 -12.87 -20.46 2.25
CA ARG A 467 -13.79 -21.41 2.89
C ARG A 467 -14.52 -20.74 4.06
N PRO A 468 -15.81 -21.06 4.30
CA PRO A 468 -16.51 -20.67 5.51
C PRO A 468 -15.70 -21.05 6.75
N ASN A 469 -15.52 -20.12 7.68
CA ASN A 469 -14.84 -20.39 8.93
C ASN A 469 -15.53 -19.65 10.07
N GLY A 470 -15.96 -20.42 11.07
CA GLY A 470 -16.74 -19.92 12.19
C GLY A 470 -18.19 -19.68 11.80
N ARG A 471 -18.82 -18.72 12.47
CA ARG A 471 -20.26 -18.43 12.40
C ARG A 471 -20.61 -17.32 11.43
N PHE A 472 -19.59 -16.62 10.91
CA PHE A 472 -19.76 -15.43 10.10
C PHE A 472 -19.23 -15.66 8.68
N LEU A 473 -19.96 -15.13 7.71
CA LEU A 473 -19.55 -14.95 6.33
C LEU A 473 -19.42 -13.45 6.04
N ASP A 474 -18.79 -13.13 4.90
CA ASP A 474 -18.63 -11.75 4.44
C ASP A 474 -19.95 -10.96 4.53
N GLY A 475 -19.86 -9.74 5.06
CA GLY A 475 -20.96 -8.80 5.13
C GLY A 475 -21.54 -8.45 3.76
N GLY A 476 -20.76 -8.63 2.69
CA GLY A 476 -21.17 -8.43 1.30
C GLY A 476 -22.34 -9.29 0.83
N LEU A 477 -22.68 -10.38 1.55
CA LEU A 477 -23.88 -11.17 1.25
C LEU A 477 -25.19 -10.46 1.61
N LEU A 478 -25.20 -9.68 2.71
CA LEU A 478 -26.39 -8.98 3.19
C LEU A 478 -26.31 -7.45 3.02
N ALA A 479 -25.13 -6.87 3.23
CA ALA A 479 -24.91 -5.42 3.33
C ALA A 479 -23.60 -5.01 2.63
N ASN A 480 -23.50 -5.20 1.30
CA ASN A 480 -22.29 -4.87 0.53
C ASN A 480 -21.90 -3.38 0.56
N ASN A 481 -22.89 -2.50 0.64
CA ASN A 481 -22.71 -1.08 0.92
C ASN A 481 -23.38 -0.80 2.28
N PRO A 482 -22.61 -0.45 3.33
CA PRO A 482 -23.14 -0.35 4.68
C PRO A 482 -23.94 0.93 4.93
N THR A 483 -24.17 1.79 3.94
CA THR A 483 -24.72 3.13 4.17
C THR A 483 -26.09 3.13 4.83
N LEU A 484 -27.02 2.32 4.31
CA LEU A 484 -28.38 2.27 4.85
C LEU A 484 -28.40 1.63 6.25
N ASP A 485 -27.64 0.56 6.44
CA ASP A 485 -27.51 -0.12 7.73
C ASP A 485 -26.86 0.79 8.77
N ALA A 486 -25.82 1.53 8.38
CA ALA A 486 -25.13 2.47 9.25
C ALA A 486 -26.00 3.65 9.67
N MET A 487 -26.77 4.23 8.73
CA MET A 487 -27.73 5.28 9.07
C MET A 487 -28.82 4.79 10.02
N THR A 488 -29.28 3.55 9.82
CA THR A 488 -30.27 2.91 10.71
C THR A 488 -29.69 2.73 12.11
N GLU A 489 -28.47 2.19 12.20
CA GLU A 489 -27.74 1.99 13.44
C GLU A 489 -27.50 3.31 14.20
N ILE A 490 -27.06 4.36 13.50
CA ILE A 490 -26.83 5.69 14.11
C ILE A 490 -28.13 6.27 14.63
N HIS A 491 -29.23 6.10 13.89
CA HIS A 491 -30.54 6.52 14.35
C HIS A 491 -30.97 5.79 15.62
N GLU A 492 -30.81 4.47 15.67
CA GLU A 492 -31.14 3.65 16.85
C GLU A 492 -30.26 4.02 18.06
N TYR A 493 -28.96 4.22 17.84
CA TYR A 493 -28.01 4.68 18.85
C TYR A 493 -28.39 6.04 19.44
N ASN A 494 -28.75 7.01 18.59
CA ASN A 494 -29.17 8.33 19.06
C ASN A 494 -30.50 8.27 19.83
N GLN A 495 -31.44 7.44 19.39
CA GLN A 495 -32.70 7.21 20.11
C GLN A 495 -32.48 6.61 21.50
N ASP A 496 -31.58 5.63 21.62
CA ASP A 496 -31.22 5.02 22.91
C ASP A 496 -30.56 6.03 23.86
N LEU A 497 -29.62 6.84 23.36
CA LEU A 497 -29.01 7.92 24.14
C LEU A 497 -30.05 8.91 24.67
N ILE A 498 -30.99 9.35 23.83
CA ILE A 498 -32.05 10.28 24.24
C ILE A 498 -32.89 9.68 25.38
N ARG A 499 -33.19 8.38 25.35
CA ARG A 499 -33.95 7.71 26.42
C ARG A 499 -33.17 7.62 27.71
N LYS A 500 -31.91 7.17 27.65
CA LYS A 500 -31.04 7.07 28.84
C LYS A 500 -30.89 8.42 29.53
N VAL A 501 -30.75 9.50 28.77
CA VAL A 501 -30.70 10.87 29.31
C VAL A 501 -32.06 11.31 29.86
N SER A 502 -33.16 11.00 29.18
CA SER A 502 -34.52 11.33 29.65
C SER A 502 -34.90 10.59 30.93
N ALA A 503 -34.39 9.37 31.14
CA ALA A 503 -34.59 8.58 32.37
C ALA A 503 -33.78 9.11 33.57
N VAL A 504 -32.69 9.86 33.34
CA VAL A 504 -31.80 10.39 34.39
C VAL A 504 -32.19 11.83 34.80
N GLY A 505 -33.15 12.45 34.13
CA GLY A 505 -33.83 13.65 34.62
C GLY A 505 -32.96 14.89 34.81
N GLN A 506 -32.43 15.49 33.73
CA GLN A 506 -32.34 16.95 33.57
C GLN A 506 -31.78 17.41 32.19
N ARG A 507 -32.51 18.38 31.61
CA ARG A 507 -32.19 19.45 30.64
C ARG A 507 -31.44 19.17 29.32
N ALA A 508 -32.25 19.35 28.26
CA ALA A 508 -32.02 20.08 26.99
C ALA A 508 -30.79 19.71 26.15
N TRP A 509 -30.97 19.35 24.87
CA TRP A 509 -30.33 20.01 23.72
C TRP A 509 -30.99 19.63 22.38
N THR A 510 -30.62 20.44 21.38
CA THR A 510 -31.14 20.75 20.05
C THR A 510 -31.13 19.61 19.02
N HIS A 511 -32.09 19.68 18.09
CA HIS A 511 -32.22 18.82 16.90
C HIS A 511 -30.88 18.55 16.19
N CYS A 512 -30.47 17.26 16.14
CA CYS A 512 -29.44 16.78 15.22
C CYS A 512 -30.02 16.69 13.80
N SER A 513 -29.64 17.62 12.93
CA SER A 513 -29.68 17.40 11.49
C SER A 513 -28.49 16.52 11.12
N LEU A 514 -28.74 15.32 10.57
CA LEU A 514 -27.70 14.49 9.96
C LEU A 514 -27.64 14.86 8.48
N GLU A 515 -26.51 15.41 8.02
CA GLU A 515 -26.20 15.46 6.59
C GLU A 515 -25.31 14.25 6.26
N PRO A 516 -25.87 13.16 5.67
CA PRO A 516 -25.03 12.09 5.17
C PRO A 516 -24.22 12.61 3.99
N ILE A 517 -22.88 12.54 4.09
CA ILE A 517 -22.02 12.69 2.91
C ILE A 517 -22.06 11.36 2.16
N LEU A 518 -22.99 11.27 1.22
CA LEU A 518 -23.18 10.11 0.37
C LEU A 518 -22.15 10.12 -0.76
N PHE A 519 -21.25 9.14 -0.80
CA PHE A 519 -20.53 8.78 -2.03
C PHE A 519 -21.33 7.69 -2.74
N GLN A 520 -22.35 8.10 -3.52
CA GLN A 520 -23.12 7.18 -4.34
C GLN A 520 -22.46 7.03 -5.71
N GLN A 521 -22.08 5.80 -6.07
CA GLN A 521 -21.78 5.46 -7.45
C GLN A 521 -23.07 4.90 -8.08
N THR A 522 -23.94 5.78 -8.58
CA THR A 522 -25.14 5.39 -9.32
C THR A 522 -24.85 5.41 -10.82
N MET A 523 -24.79 4.24 -11.46
CA MET A 523 -24.97 4.16 -12.91
C MET A 523 -26.43 4.49 -13.22
N LEU A 524 -26.68 5.64 -13.85
CA LEU A 524 -27.95 5.95 -14.51
C LEU A 524 -27.71 5.88 -16.01
N GLY A 525 -28.07 4.76 -16.63
CA GLY A 525 -28.05 4.61 -18.09
C GLY A 525 -27.84 3.17 -18.53
N THR A 526 -28.82 2.60 -19.22
CA THR A 526 -28.76 1.28 -19.86
C THR A 526 -28.06 1.30 -21.23
N ASP A 527 -27.31 2.36 -21.55
CA ASP A 527 -26.68 2.54 -22.86
C ASP A 527 -25.15 2.70 -22.74
N PRO A 528 -24.32 1.79 -23.31
CA PRO A 528 -22.86 1.77 -23.13
C PRO A 528 -22.09 2.97 -23.70
N GLN A 529 -22.73 3.94 -24.36
CA GLN A 529 -22.05 5.05 -25.04
C GLN A 529 -22.18 6.43 -24.37
N ASP A 530 -22.97 6.58 -23.29
CA ASP A 530 -23.10 7.86 -22.57
C ASP A 530 -22.75 7.68 -21.07
N SER A 531 -21.48 7.36 -20.79
CA SER A 531 -20.95 7.27 -19.42
C SER A 531 -20.53 8.66 -18.91
N ARG A 532 -21.49 9.48 -18.50
CA ARG A 532 -21.22 10.69 -17.73
C ARG A 532 -21.23 10.37 -16.24
N TRP A 533 -20.06 10.47 -15.60
CA TRP A 533 -19.93 10.41 -14.15
C TRP A 533 -20.35 11.75 -13.54
N LEU A 534 -21.42 11.75 -12.75
CA LEU A 534 -21.84 12.89 -11.94
C LEU A 534 -21.55 12.57 -10.47
N LEU A 535 -20.75 13.43 -9.82
CA LEU A 535 -20.75 13.52 -8.36
C LEU A 535 -22.08 14.13 -7.93
N HIS A 536 -22.98 13.32 -7.39
CA HIS A 536 -24.19 13.82 -6.74
C HIS A 536 -24.00 13.87 -5.23
N THR A 537 -23.97 15.09 -4.69
CA THR A 537 -24.27 15.36 -3.29
C THR A 537 -25.79 15.38 -3.14
N HIS A 538 -26.37 14.32 -2.57
CA HIS A 538 -27.80 14.32 -2.25
C HIS A 538 -28.01 14.60 -0.76
N SER A 539 -28.52 15.80 -0.45
CA SER A 539 -29.13 16.08 0.85
C SER A 539 -30.52 15.44 0.88
N PHE A 540 -30.69 14.33 1.59
CA PHE A 540 -32.03 13.79 1.89
C PHE A 540 -32.59 14.49 3.12
N ILE A 541 -33.50 15.44 2.92
CA ILE A 541 -34.36 15.97 3.98
C ILE A 541 -35.50 14.96 4.18
N CYS A 542 -35.44 14.17 5.25
CA CYS A 542 -36.58 13.35 5.66
C CYS A 542 -37.60 14.26 6.36
N ALA A 543 -38.46 14.92 5.59
CA ALA A 543 -39.62 15.62 6.14
C ALA A 543 -40.69 14.59 6.53
N ARG A 544 -40.95 14.43 7.84
CA ARG A 544 -42.21 13.84 8.30
C ARG A 544 -43.16 14.95 8.72
N ARG A 545 -44.29 14.99 8.02
CA ARG A 545 -45.49 15.78 8.30
C ARG A 545 -45.94 15.48 9.73
N ALA A 546 -45.95 16.50 10.59
CA ALA A 546 -46.63 16.43 11.87
C ALA A 546 -48.14 16.29 11.61
N ASN A 547 -48.76 15.27 12.20
CA ASN A 547 -50.18 15.28 12.51
C ASN A 547 -50.34 15.59 13.98
#